data_AF-A0AAV8UHP7-F1
#
_entry.id   AF-A0AAV8UHP7-F1
#
_cell.length_a   1.000
_cell.length_b   1.000
_cell.length_c   1.000
_cell.angle_alpha   90.00
_cell.angle_beta   90.00
_cell.angle_gamma   90.00
#
_symmetry.space_group_name_H-M   'P 1'
#
loop_
_entity.id
_entity.type
_entity.pdbx_description
1 polymer ?
#
loop_
_entity_poly.entity_id
_entity_poly.type
_entity_poly.pdbx_seq_one_letter_code
_entity_poly.pdbx_strand_id
1 'polypeptide(L)'
;MKELDPTYAFHLCLYALSLECILFFAVVSRSQDPYAHEGIARAFSLIFLFQSAAAFSCVLALQSFEGMFSEVVATASAFFIIATLFVCIPGAALVAIPEMRYRIWKTALTLVNIVALFFSAMIVGPKIGTTLDLPYVTDALQSRLVGAMFGALIIVLIASLIRLIRPPESLKGRSGAAVLASGTIFILLAGAVWAYLADACQFKDNVLDEACALPQSFDHNALFSLVTIIANGFVAEGVLRLMAAGTGQDGYIRI
;
A
#
# COMPACT_ATOMS: atom_id res chain seq x y z
N MET A 1 3.54 31.23 -22.98
CA MET A 1 3.21 30.52 -21.71
C MET A 1 4.11 29.32 -21.64
N LYS A 2 4.87 29.13 -20.56
CA LYS A 2 5.59 27.86 -20.35
C LYS A 2 4.51 26.78 -20.23
N GLU A 3 4.49 25.83 -21.15
CA GLU A 3 3.68 24.62 -20.99
C GLU A 3 4.07 23.99 -19.66
N LEU A 4 3.12 23.94 -18.73
CA LEU A 4 3.31 23.26 -17.46
C LEU A 4 3.45 21.79 -17.82
N ASP A 5 4.59 21.18 -17.50
CA ASP A 5 4.79 19.75 -17.67
C ASP A 5 3.69 19.01 -16.87
N PRO A 6 2.77 18.29 -17.55
CA PRO A 6 1.61 17.69 -16.89
C PRO A 6 2.01 16.68 -15.81
N THR A 7 3.24 16.17 -15.84
CA THR A 7 3.78 15.21 -14.85
C THR A 7 4.35 15.84 -13.57
N TYR A 8 4.46 17.17 -13.50
CA TYR A 8 5.04 17.84 -12.32
C TYR A 8 4.24 17.58 -11.03
N ALA A 9 2.91 17.59 -11.13
CA ALA A 9 2.03 17.32 -9.98
C ALA A 9 2.22 15.89 -9.46
N PHE A 10 2.36 14.91 -10.35
CA PHE A 10 2.64 13.53 -9.97
C PHE A 10 4.00 13.38 -9.27
N HIS A 11 5.06 14.01 -9.79
CA HIS A 11 6.38 14.01 -9.14
C HIS A 11 6.33 14.60 -7.72
N LEU A 12 5.65 15.73 -7.54
CA LEU A 12 5.45 16.31 -6.21
C LEU A 12 4.70 15.37 -5.27
N CYS A 13 3.67 14.68 -5.76
CA CYS A 13 2.94 13.71 -4.95
C CYS A 13 3.82 12.51 -4.56
N LEU A 14 4.69 12.01 -5.45
CA LEU A 14 5.64 10.93 -5.11
C LEU A 14 6.65 11.36 -4.05
N TYR A 15 7.17 12.60 -4.11
CA TYR A 15 8.02 13.13 -3.05
C TYR A 15 7.27 13.27 -1.72
N ALA A 16 6.05 13.81 -1.75
CA ALA A 16 5.23 13.96 -0.56
C ALA A 16 4.91 12.59 0.08
N LEU A 17 4.54 11.60 -0.74
CA LEU A 17 4.33 10.22 -0.32
C LEU A 17 5.59 9.61 0.30
N SER A 18 6.76 9.82 -0.32
CA SER A 18 8.02 9.35 0.22
C SER A 18 8.32 9.96 1.60
N LEU A 19 8.17 11.27 1.73
CA LEU A 19 8.39 12.01 2.97
C LEU A 19 7.39 11.61 4.07
N GLU A 20 6.13 11.44 3.72
CA GLU A 20 5.11 10.99 4.66
C GLU A 20 5.43 9.58 5.19
N CYS A 21 5.72 8.64 4.28
CA CYS A 21 6.04 7.27 4.65
C CYS A 21 7.30 7.17 5.51
N ILE A 22 8.36 7.95 5.24
CA ILE A 22 9.56 7.93 6.11
C ILE A 22 9.27 8.52 7.50
N LEU A 23 8.39 9.52 7.60
CA LEU A 23 7.94 10.06 8.88
C LEU A 23 7.11 9.02 9.65
N PHE A 24 6.19 8.31 9.01
CA PHE A 24 5.44 7.23 9.65
C PHE A 24 6.34 6.07 10.07
N PHE A 25 7.33 5.71 9.26
CA PHE A 25 8.37 4.77 9.67
C PHE A 25 9.07 5.23 10.95
N ALA A 26 9.51 6.48 11.02
CA ALA A 26 10.19 7.03 12.20
C ALA A 26 9.28 7.04 13.45
N VAL A 27 8.01 7.43 13.30
CA VAL A 27 7.03 7.46 14.40
C VAL A 27 6.71 6.05 14.89
N VAL A 28 6.39 5.12 13.99
CA VAL A 28 6.04 3.73 14.34
C VAL A 28 7.23 2.99 14.94
N SER A 29 8.44 3.20 14.42
CA SER A 29 9.64 2.57 14.97
C SER A 29 10.03 3.10 16.36
N ARG A 30 9.80 4.39 16.64
CA ARG A 30 10.06 4.98 17.97
C ARG A 30 8.96 4.71 19.00
N SER A 31 7.73 4.46 18.58
CA SER A 31 6.58 4.21 19.47
C SER A 31 6.56 2.79 20.06
N GLN A 32 7.71 2.13 20.17
CA GLN A 32 7.86 0.81 20.77
C GLN A 32 7.87 0.93 22.30
N ASP A 33 6.69 1.19 22.87
CA ASP A 33 6.43 1.04 24.30
C ASP A 33 6.68 -0.44 24.72
N PRO A 34 7.15 -0.77 25.94
CA PRO A 34 7.42 -2.15 26.36
C PRO A 34 6.20 -3.09 26.28
N TYR A 35 5.00 -2.52 26.17
CA TYR A 35 3.72 -3.21 26.06
C TYR A 35 3.09 -3.15 24.65
N ALA A 36 3.71 -2.42 23.72
CA ALA A 36 3.23 -2.31 22.35
C ALA A 36 3.43 -3.64 21.60
N HIS A 37 2.53 -3.94 20.65
CA HIS A 37 2.64 -5.16 19.85
C HIS A 37 3.84 -5.07 18.89
N GLU A 38 5.00 -5.51 19.35
CA GLU A 38 6.28 -5.40 18.63
C GLU A 38 6.22 -5.92 17.19
N GLY A 39 5.48 -7.02 16.96
CA GLY A 39 5.27 -7.55 15.61
C GLY A 39 4.57 -6.59 14.64
N ILE A 40 3.52 -5.89 15.08
CA ILE A 40 2.78 -4.93 14.23
C ILE A 40 3.68 -3.73 13.93
N ALA A 41 4.36 -3.20 14.96
CA ALA A 41 5.30 -2.09 14.79
C ALA A 41 6.40 -2.42 13.78
N ARG A 42 7.03 -3.60 13.88
CA ARG A 42 8.08 -4.06 12.95
C ARG A 42 7.54 -4.24 11.53
N ALA A 43 6.39 -4.88 11.35
CA ALA A 43 5.84 -5.10 10.02
C ALA A 43 5.46 -3.78 9.33
N PHE A 44 4.71 -2.91 10.00
CA PHE A 44 4.24 -1.67 9.40
C PHE A 44 5.33 -0.61 9.27
N SER A 45 6.32 -0.57 10.16
CA SER A 45 7.51 0.27 9.94
C SER A 45 8.26 -0.15 8.67
N LEU A 46 8.46 -1.45 8.43
CA LEU A 46 9.08 -1.92 7.19
C LEU A 46 8.22 -1.62 5.95
N ILE A 47 6.88 -1.73 6.04
CA ILE A 47 5.97 -1.33 4.95
C ILE A 47 6.18 0.14 4.60
N PHE A 48 6.14 1.04 5.60
CA PHE A 48 6.34 2.47 5.36
C PHE A 48 7.74 2.79 4.83
N LEU A 49 8.79 2.14 5.35
CA LEU A 49 10.14 2.33 4.86
C LEU A 49 10.28 1.94 3.38
N PHE A 50 9.76 0.76 3.00
CA PHE A 50 9.84 0.28 1.63
C PHE A 50 8.94 1.07 0.68
N GLN A 51 7.76 1.51 1.12
CA GLN A 51 6.94 2.44 0.33
C GLN A 51 7.65 3.77 0.11
N SER A 52 8.32 4.31 1.13
CA SER A 52 9.09 5.55 1.01
C SER A 52 10.23 5.41 -0.02
N ALA A 53 10.98 4.31 0.07
CA ALA A 53 12.07 4.01 -0.84
C ALA A 53 11.58 3.77 -2.27
N ALA A 54 10.46 3.05 -2.45
CA ALA A 54 9.82 2.85 -3.74
C ALA A 54 9.40 4.19 -4.38
N ALA A 55 8.68 5.04 -3.65
CA ALA A 55 8.23 6.33 -4.16
C ALA A 55 9.41 7.25 -4.52
N PHE A 56 10.44 7.30 -3.68
CA PHE A 56 11.65 8.09 -3.93
C PHE A 56 12.44 7.59 -5.15
N SER A 57 12.65 6.28 -5.25
CA SER A 57 13.30 5.69 -6.41
C SER A 57 12.47 5.91 -7.68
N CYS A 58 11.16 5.75 -7.62
CA CYS A 58 10.28 6.01 -8.76
C CYS A 58 10.44 7.44 -9.31
N VAL A 59 10.35 8.45 -8.44
CA VAL A 59 10.46 9.85 -8.87
C VAL A 59 11.86 10.19 -9.40
N LEU A 60 12.93 9.61 -8.79
CA LEU A 60 14.29 9.80 -9.30
C LEU A 60 14.49 9.18 -10.68
N ALA A 61 13.89 8.01 -10.94
CA ALA A 61 13.96 7.38 -12.26
C ALA A 61 13.24 8.22 -13.32
N LEU A 62 12.05 8.74 -13.01
CA LEU A 62 11.26 9.58 -13.91
C LEU A 62 11.95 10.92 -14.25
N GLN A 63 12.74 11.46 -13.33
CA GLN A 63 13.48 12.72 -13.54
C GLN A 63 14.88 12.55 -14.14
N SER A 64 15.41 11.32 -14.14
CA SER A 64 16.76 11.05 -14.65
C SER A 64 16.73 10.92 -16.17
N PHE A 65 17.75 11.47 -16.84
CA PHE A 65 17.97 11.22 -18.27
C PHE A 65 18.16 9.73 -18.54
N GLU A 66 17.80 9.30 -19.75
CA GLU A 66 17.96 7.90 -20.17
C GLU A 66 19.40 7.42 -19.97
N GLY A 67 19.55 6.27 -19.31
CA GLY A 67 20.85 5.68 -19.04
C GLY A 67 20.84 4.70 -17.86
N MET A 68 21.99 4.06 -17.62
CA MET A 68 22.17 3.00 -16.62
C MET A 68 21.70 3.41 -15.22
N PHE A 69 21.87 4.68 -14.84
CA PHE A 69 21.42 5.17 -13.53
C PHE A 69 19.89 5.12 -13.40
N SER A 70 19.15 5.54 -14.43
CA SER A 70 17.69 5.56 -14.41
C SER A 70 17.10 4.14 -14.35
N GLU A 71 17.70 3.20 -15.10
CA GLU A 71 17.32 1.78 -15.08
C GLU A 71 17.52 1.14 -13.70
N VAL A 72 18.68 1.38 -13.07
CA VAL A 72 19.00 0.84 -11.74
C VAL A 72 18.01 1.36 -10.70
N VAL A 73 17.70 2.65 -10.74
CA VAL A 73 16.79 3.28 -9.78
C VAL A 73 15.34 2.82 -10.01
N ALA A 74 14.89 2.65 -11.26
CA ALA A 74 13.57 2.10 -11.56
C ALA A 74 13.43 0.64 -11.10
N THR A 75 14.47 -0.17 -11.32
CA THR A 75 14.53 -1.56 -10.83
C THR A 75 14.49 -1.60 -9.30
N ALA A 76 15.19 -0.68 -8.63
CA ALA A 76 15.14 -0.54 -7.18
C ALA A 76 13.72 -0.19 -6.68
N SER A 77 13.01 0.70 -7.38
CA SER A 77 11.60 1.00 -7.07
C SER A 77 10.73 -0.25 -7.11
N ALA A 78 10.79 -1.03 -8.19
CA ALA A 78 10.04 -2.29 -8.32
C ALA A 78 10.40 -3.29 -7.21
N PHE A 79 11.69 -3.40 -6.85
CA PHE A 79 12.13 -4.23 -5.75
C PHE A 79 11.52 -3.81 -4.40
N PHE A 80 11.49 -2.52 -4.09
CA PHE A 80 10.90 -2.02 -2.85
C PHE A 80 9.37 -2.18 -2.81
N ILE A 81 8.68 -2.07 -3.95
CA ILE A 81 7.25 -2.44 -4.05
C ILE A 81 7.08 -3.91 -3.69
N ILE A 82 7.85 -4.81 -4.30
CA ILE A 82 7.79 -6.25 -4.02
C ILE A 82 8.07 -6.53 -2.54
N ALA A 83 9.09 -5.91 -1.95
CA ALA A 83 9.42 -6.05 -0.54
C ALA A 83 8.24 -5.62 0.35
N THR A 84 7.61 -4.48 0.04
CA THR A 84 6.40 -4.00 0.73
C THR A 84 5.29 -5.06 0.70
N LEU A 85 4.99 -5.61 -0.48
CA LEU A 85 3.95 -6.62 -0.67
C LEU A 85 4.20 -7.87 0.17
N PHE A 86 5.45 -8.34 0.24
CA PHE A 86 5.80 -9.49 1.07
C PHE A 86 5.68 -9.19 2.57
N VAL A 87 5.97 -7.98 3.03
CA VAL A 87 5.81 -7.59 4.44
C VAL A 87 4.33 -7.43 4.83
N CYS A 88 3.45 -7.07 3.90
CA CYS A 88 2.00 -7.05 4.14
C CYS A 88 1.45 -8.42 4.58
N ILE A 89 2.05 -9.53 4.15
CA ILE A 89 1.60 -10.89 4.49
C ILE A 89 1.68 -11.15 6.01
N PRO A 90 2.86 -11.10 6.67
CA PRO A 90 2.94 -11.24 8.11
C PRO A 90 2.27 -10.07 8.84
N GLY A 91 2.29 -8.85 8.29
CA GLY A 91 1.59 -7.70 8.86
C GLY A 91 0.09 -7.95 9.03
N ALA A 92 -0.58 -8.42 7.98
CA ALA A 92 -2.00 -8.77 8.02
C ALA A 92 -2.30 -9.93 8.99
N ALA A 93 -1.46 -10.96 9.01
CA ALA A 93 -1.64 -12.07 9.96
C ALA A 93 -1.56 -11.61 11.44
N LEU A 94 -0.66 -10.66 11.74
CA LEU A 94 -0.52 -10.05 13.07
C LEU A 94 -1.68 -9.12 13.43
N VAL A 95 -2.27 -8.44 12.44
CA VAL A 95 -3.49 -7.66 12.64
C VAL A 95 -4.64 -8.60 13.03
N ALA A 96 -4.89 -9.67 12.26
CA ALA A 96 -6.01 -10.57 12.48
C ALA A 96 -5.91 -11.40 13.77
N ILE A 97 -4.72 -11.93 14.05
CA ILE A 97 -4.46 -12.85 15.17
C ILE A 97 -3.20 -12.35 15.90
N PRO A 98 -3.31 -11.35 16.78
CA PRO A 98 -2.14 -10.87 17.53
C PRO A 98 -1.59 -11.93 18.50
N GLU A 99 -2.44 -12.81 19.05
CA GLU A 99 -2.09 -13.65 20.19
C GLU A 99 -1.07 -14.75 19.85
N MET A 100 -0.06 -14.94 20.72
CA MET A 100 1.00 -15.95 20.53
C MET A 100 0.49 -17.39 20.65
N ARG A 101 -0.55 -17.63 21.47
CA ARG A 101 -1.15 -18.97 21.65
C ARG A 101 -1.74 -19.57 20.37
N TYR A 102 -2.12 -18.72 19.41
CA TYR A 102 -2.70 -19.14 18.13
C TYR A 102 -1.66 -19.16 17.00
N ARG A 103 -0.40 -19.51 17.30
CA ARG A 103 0.69 -19.55 16.33
C ARG A 103 0.36 -20.39 15.09
N ILE A 104 -0.31 -21.53 15.26
CA ILE A 104 -0.70 -22.41 14.14
C ILE A 104 -1.66 -21.68 13.19
N TRP A 105 -2.69 -21.02 13.73
CA TRP A 105 -3.66 -20.25 12.95
C TRP A 105 -3.02 -19.04 12.27
N LYS A 106 -2.07 -18.37 12.95
CA LYS A 106 -1.28 -17.28 12.37
C LYS A 106 -0.46 -17.78 11.17
N THR A 107 0.22 -18.92 11.30
CA THR A 107 0.97 -19.54 10.20
C THR A 107 0.04 -19.94 9.05
N ALA A 108 -1.10 -20.56 9.34
CA ALA A 108 -2.08 -20.93 8.33
C ALA A 108 -2.59 -19.70 7.56
N LEU A 109 -2.91 -18.61 8.28
CA LEU A 109 -3.33 -17.35 7.67
C LEU A 109 -2.23 -16.73 6.81
N THR A 110 -0.97 -16.76 7.25
CA THR A 110 0.18 -16.33 6.44
C THR A 110 0.27 -17.13 5.14
N LEU A 111 0.10 -18.46 5.18
CA LEU A 111 0.11 -19.30 3.99
C LEU A 111 -1.04 -18.95 3.03
N VAL A 112 -2.25 -18.75 3.57
CA VAL A 112 -3.41 -18.31 2.77
C VAL A 112 -3.15 -16.94 2.13
N ASN A 113 -2.57 -16.00 2.87
CA ASN A 113 -2.21 -14.68 2.37
C ASN A 113 -1.15 -14.75 1.25
N ILE A 114 -0.17 -15.65 1.35
CA ILE A 114 0.79 -15.90 0.26
C ILE A 114 0.03 -16.34 -1.00
N VAL A 115 -0.83 -17.36 -0.89
CA VAL A 115 -1.60 -17.88 -2.03
C VAL A 115 -2.48 -16.79 -2.63
N ALA A 116 -3.17 -16.01 -1.80
CA ALA A 116 -4.03 -14.92 -2.25
C ALA A 116 -3.23 -13.81 -2.98
N LEU A 117 -2.05 -13.45 -2.49
CA LEU A 117 -1.18 -12.47 -3.13
C LEU A 117 -0.71 -12.97 -4.51
N PHE A 118 -0.22 -14.21 -4.59
CA PHE A 118 0.21 -14.82 -5.85
C PHE A 118 -0.94 -14.96 -6.86
N PHE A 119 -2.12 -15.40 -6.40
CA PHE A 119 -3.31 -15.50 -7.23
C PHE A 119 -3.71 -14.13 -7.77
N SER A 120 -3.71 -13.10 -6.93
CA SER A 120 -4.03 -11.73 -7.36
C SER A 120 -3.02 -11.19 -8.37
N ALA A 121 -1.72 -11.41 -8.15
CA ALA A 121 -0.66 -11.01 -9.07
C ALA A 121 -0.76 -11.70 -10.44
N MET A 122 -0.97 -13.02 -10.46
CA MET A 122 -0.90 -13.82 -11.69
C MET A 122 -2.21 -13.88 -12.47
N ILE A 123 -3.36 -13.82 -11.78
CA ILE A 123 -4.68 -14.03 -12.40
C ILE A 123 -5.47 -12.73 -12.52
N VAL A 124 -5.45 -11.88 -11.49
CA VAL A 124 -6.22 -10.64 -11.47
C VAL A 124 -5.44 -9.53 -12.17
N GLY A 125 -4.15 -9.36 -11.88
CA GLY A 125 -3.28 -8.32 -12.45
C GLY A 125 -3.43 -8.16 -13.97
N PRO A 126 -3.22 -9.22 -14.78
CA PRO A 126 -3.36 -9.15 -16.24
C PRO A 126 -4.75 -8.76 -16.75
N LYS A 127 -5.79 -8.87 -15.91
CA LYS A 127 -7.18 -8.54 -16.26
C LYS A 127 -7.58 -7.10 -15.89
N ILE A 128 -6.78 -6.41 -15.08
CA ILE A 128 -7.09 -5.04 -14.65
C ILE A 128 -6.92 -4.04 -15.82
N GLY A 129 -6.15 -4.40 -16.86
CA GLY A 129 -6.00 -3.57 -18.07
C GLY A 129 -5.13 -2.33 -17.86
N THR A 130 -4.49 -2.20 -16.70
CA THR A 130 -3.65 -1.04 -16.36
C THR A 130 -2.29 -1.44 -15.81
N THR A 131 -1.33 -0.53 -15.92
CA THR A 131 0.05 -0.72 -15.47
C THR A 131 0.51 0.44 -14.60
N LEU A 132 1.53 0.20 -13.77
CA LEU A 132 2.21 1.26 -13.03
C LEU A 132 3.14 2.00 -13.99
N ASP A 133 3.20 3.33 -13.89
CA ASP A 133 4.16 4.13 -14.64
C ASP A 133 5.58 4.00 -14.04
N LEU A 134 6.22 2.86 -14.30
CA LEU A 134 7.57 2.53 -13.85
C LEU A 134 8.50 2.42 -15.06
N PRO A 135 9.36 3.42 -15.33
CA PRO A 135 10.20 3.41 -16.51
C PRO A 135 11.13 2.19 -16.52
N TYR A 136 11.46 1.65 -17.69
CA TYR A 136 12.36 0.49 -17.87
C TYR A 136 11.89 -0.85 -17.26
N VAL A 137 10.73 -0.88 -16.61
CA VAL A 137 10.09 -2.11 -16.13
C VAL A 137 9.11 -2.60 -17.20
N THR A 138 9.07 -3.90 -17.49
CA THR A 138 8.16 -4.43 -18.52
C THR A 138 6.69 -4.31 -18.09
N ASP A 139 5.79 -3.99 -19.03
CA ASP A 139 4.34 -3.90 -18.80
C ASP A 139 3.77 -5.15 -18.13
N ALA A 140 4.28 -6.33 -18.52
CA ALA A 140 3.91 -7.61 -17.93
C ALA A 140 4.22 -7.67 -16.43
N LEU A 141 5.37 -7.14 -16.00
CA LEU A 141 5.73 -7.06 -14.58
C LEU A 141 4.91 -5.96 -13.88
N GLN A 142 4.76 -4.78 -14.49
CA GLN A 142 3.97 -3.68 -13.95
C GLN A 142 2.51 -4.10 -13.67
N SER A 143 1.85 -4.77 -14.62
CA SER A 143 0.47 -5.29 -14.46
C SER A 143 0.36 -6.32 -13.32
N ARG A 144 1.35 -7.20 -13.17
CA ARG A 144 1.41 -8.16 -12.05
C ARG A 144 1.61 -7.45 -10.71
N LEU A 145 2.39 -6.38 -10.67
CA LEU A 145 2.57 -5.55 -9.47
C LEU A 145 1.28 -4.85 -9.06
N VAL A 146 0.52 -4.28 -10.01
CA VAL A 146 -0.81 -3.71 -9.75
C VAL A 146 -1.72 -4.77 -9.12
N GLY A 147 -1.83 -5.94 -9.75
CA GLY A 147 -2.61 -7.06 -9.20
C GLY A 147 -2.18 -7.43 -7.78
N ALA A 148 -0.88 -7.57 -7.55
CA ALA A 148 -0.33 -7.87 -6.23
C ALA A 148 -0.64 -6.78 -5.19
N MET A 149 -0.62 -5.49 -5.55
CA MET A 149 -1.01 -4.38 -4.67
C MET A 149 -2.46 -4.48 -4.24
N PHE A 150 -3.39 -4.72 -5.18
CA PHE A 150 -4.80 -5.00 -4.84
C PHE A 150 -4.94 -6.21 -3.93
N GLY A 151 -4.21 -7.30 -4.23
CA GLY A 151 -4.20 -8.50 -3.39
C GLY A 151 -3.73 -8.22 -1.96
N ALA A 152 -2.63 -7.46 -1.79
CA ALA A 152 -2.10 -7.08 -0.49
C ALA A 152 -3.10 -6.22 0.30
N LEU A 153 -3.75 -5.25 -0.35
CA LEU A 153 -4.80 -4.43 0.27
C LEU A 153 -6.00 -5.29 0.69
N ILE A 154 -6.46 -6.20 -0.16
CA ILE A 154 -7.57 -7.13 0.18
C ILE A 154 -7.21 -7.99 1.39
N ILE A 155 -5.99 -8.52 1.45
CA ILE A 155 -5.53 -9.33 2.58
C ILE A 155 -5.52 -8.50 3.88
N VAL A 156 -5.03 -7.26 3.85
CA VAL A 156 -5.04 -6.35 5.01
C VAL A 156 -6.47 -5.99 5.41
N LEU A 157 -7.37 -5.78 4.44
CA LEU A 157 -8.78 -5.52 4.69
C LEU A 157 -9.44 -6.71 5.38
N ILE A 158 -9.29 -7.92 4.84
CA ILE A 158 -9.84 -9.15 5.43
C ILE A 158 -9.28 -9.36 6.84
N ALA A 159 -7.98 -9.16 7.05
CA ALA A 159 -7.38 -9.25 8.38
C ALA A 159 -7.99 -8.26 9.38
N SER A 160 -8.22 -7.03 8.93
CA SER A 160 -8.86 -5.98 9.74
C SER A 160 -10.31 -6.34 10.06
N LEU A 161 -11.06 -6.86 9.09
CA LEU A 161 -12.43 -7.35 9.27
C LEU A 161 -12.50 -8.53 10.24
N ILE A 162 -11.58 -9.50 10.13
CA ILE A 162 -11.46 -10.61 11.09
C ILE A 162 -11.30 -10.06 12.51
N ARG A 163 -10.44 -9.07 12.72
CA ARG A 163 -10.28 -8.44 14.04
C ARG A 163 -11.53 -7.70 14.50
N LEU A 164 -12.29 -7.10 13.58
CA LEU A 164 -13.53 -6.39 13.92
C LEU A 164 -14.67 -7.32 14.31
N ILE A 165 -14.80 -8.50 13.70
CA ILE A 165 -15.89 -9.44 13.96
C ILE A 165 -15.64 -10.34 15.18
N ARG A 166 -14.40 -10.44 15.66
CA ARG A 166 -14.10 -11.21 16.88
C ARG A 166 -14.83 -10.59 18.09
N PRO A 167 -15.32 -11.43 19.03
CA PRO A 167 -16.13 -10.95 20.16
C PRO A 167 -15.41 -9.84 20.95
N PRO A 168 -16.09 -8.74 21.33
CA PRO A 168 -15.48 -7.59 22.01
C PRO A 168 -14.76 -7.97 23.30
N GLU A 169 -15.29 -8.95 24.02
CA GLU A 169 -14.71 -9.48 25.27
C GLU A 169 -13.38 -10.22 25.06
N SER A 170 -13.05 -10.57 23.81
CA SER A 170 -11.86 -11.35 23.50
C SER A 170 -10.66 -10.52 23.08
N LEU A 171 -10.86 -9.31 22.51
CA LEU A 171 -9.81 -8.54 21.83
C LEU A 171 -10.00 -7.01 21.83
N LYS A 172 -9.00 -6.27 22.32
CA LYS A 172 -8.83 -4.82 22.17
C LYS A 172 -8.25 -4.46 20.79
N GLY A 173 -8.38 -3.18 20.41
CA GLY A 173 -7.85 -2.65 19.15
C GLY A 173 -8.82 -2.68 17.98
N ARG A 174 -10.12 -2.88 18.22
CA ARG A 174 -11.17 -2.80 17.18
C ARG A 174 -11.23 -1.41 16.53
N SER A 175 -11.02 -0.34 17.29
CA SER A 175 -10.95 1.01 16.74
C SER A 175 -9.81 1.18 15.75
N GLY A 176 -8.62 0.64 16.05
CA GLY A 176 -7.48 0.65 15.14
C GLY A 176 -7.73 -0.19 13.89
N ALA A 177 -8.31 -1.38 14.04
CA ALA A 177 -8.71 -2.23 12.92
C ALA A 177 -9.77 -1.57 12.03
N ALA A 178 -10.72 -0.83 12.61
CA ALA A 178 -11.73 -0.08 11.86
C ALA A 178 -11.09 1.01 11.00
N VAL A 179 -10.21 1.83 11.60
CA VAL A 179 -9.51 2.90 10.88
C VAL A 179 -8.62 2.32 9.78
N LEU A 180 -7.90 1.24 10.06
CA LEU A 180 -7.08 0.53 9.07
C LEU A 180 -7.94 -0.02 7.91
N ALA A 181 -9.08 -0.63 8.21
CA ALA A 181 -10.02 -1.11 7.20
C ALA A 181 -10.57 0.04 6.35
N SER A 182 -10.95 1.17 6.96
CA SER A 182 -11.42 2.37 6.25
C SER A 182 -10.35 2.92 5.31
N GLY A 183 -9.11 3.08 5.77
CA GLY A 183 -8.00 3.51 4.91
C GLY A 183 -7.76 2.54 3.75
N THR A 184 -7.81 1.24 4.01
CA THR A 184 -7.62 0.20 2.99
C THR A 184 -8.75 0.20 1.94
N ILE A 185 -10.01 0.34 2.37
CA ILE A 185 -11.16 0.48 1.46
C ILE A 185 -11.01 1.74 0.61
N PHE A 186 -10.56 2.85 1.21
CA PHE A 186 -10.37 4.10 0.49
C PHE A 186 -9.33 3.96 -0.64
N ILE A 187 -8.19 3.30 -0.39
CA ILE A 187 -7.19 2.99 -1.44
C ILE A 187 -7.75 2.04 -2.49
N LEU A 188 -8.48 1.00 -2.10
CA LEU A 188 -9.06 0.03 -3.04
C LEU A 188 -10.05 0.70 -3.99
N LEU A 189 -10.95 1.54 -3.47
CA LEU A 189 -11.90 2.29 -4.28
C LEU A 189 -11.19 3.29 -5.20
N ALA A 190 -10.19 4.01 -4.67
CA ALA A 190 -9.39 4.94 -5.46
C ALA A 190 -8.61 4.22 -6.58
N GLY A 191 -8.06 3.05 -6.28
CA GLY A 191 -7.39 2.20 -7.25
C GLY A 191 -8.33 1.67 -8.32
N ALA A 192 -9.56 1.28 -7.95
CA ALA A 192 -10.57 0.83 -8.92
C ALA A 192 -11.00 1.98 -9.85
N VAL A 193 -11.20 3.18 -9.30
CA VAL A 193 -11.49 4.39 -10.09
C VAL A 193 -10.30 4.75 -10.98
N TRP A 194 -9.07 4.74 -10.44
CA TRP A 194 -7.85 4.98 -11.22
C TRP A 194 -7.71 3.96 -12.35
N ALA A 195 -7.93 2.66 -12.09
CA ALA A 195 -7.82 1.62 -13.10
C ALA A 195 -8.87 1.80 -14.21
N TYR A 196 -10.11 2.12 -13.83
CA TYR A 196 -11.16 2.46 -14.79
C TYR A 196 -10.79 3.68 -15.65
N LEU A 197 -10.28 4.75 -15.03
CA LEU A 197 -9.88 5.97 -15.74
C LEU A 197 -8.67 5.74 -16.64
N ALA A 198 -7.69 4.95 -16.20
CA ALA A 198 -6.51 4.63 -16.99
C ALA A 198 -6.82 3.74 -18.22
N ASP A 199 -7.89 2.94 -18.18
CA ASP A 199 -8.42 2.23 -19.36
C ASP A 199 -9.27 3.15 -20.25
N ALA A 200 -10.16 3.96 -19.66
CA ALA A 200 -11.07 4.84 -20.39
C ALA A 200 -10.39 6.07 -21.04
N CYS A 201 -9.25 6.52 -20.51
CA CYS A 201 -8.50 7.68 -20.99
C CYS A 201 -7.22 7.29 -21.75
N GLN A 202 -7.16 6.08 -22.33
CA GLN A 202 -6.05 5.70 -23.21
C GLN A 202 -6.05 6.52 -24.50
N PHE A 203 -4.87 6.99 -24.91
CA PHE A 203 -4.67 7.51 -26.25
C PHE A 203 -4.65 6.35 -27.24
N LYS A 204 -5.72 6.18 -28.02
CA LYS A 204 -5.73 5.32 -29.20
C LYS A 204 -5.39 6.16 -30.42
N ASP A 205 -4.39 5.73 -31.19
CA ASP A 205 -4.00 6.37 -32.45
C ASP A 205 -3.72 7.89 -32.34
N ASN A 206 -3.11 8.33 -31.21
CA ASN A 206 -2.82 9.74 -30.90
C ASN A 206 -4.05 10.67 -30.80
N VAL A 207 -5.25 10.10 -30.69
CA VAL A 207 -6.48 10.83 -30.40
C VAL A 207 -6.94 10.41 -29.00
N LEU A 208 -7.19 11.39 -28.13
CA LEU A 208 -7.84 11.10 -26.85
C LEU A 208 -9.24 10.57 -27.20
N ASP A 209 -9.54 9.34 -26.79
CA ASP A 209 -10.87 8.77 -27.00
C ASP A 209 -11.91 9.74 -26.43
N GLU A 210 -12.95 10.08 -27.21
CA GLU A 210 -14.02 11.00 -26.80
C GLU A 210 -14.76 10.50 -25.55
N ALA A 211 -14.53 9.25 -25.16
CA ALA A 211 -15.01 8.62 -23.94
C ALA A 211 -14.29 9.06 -22.64
N CYS A 212 -13.15 9.76 -22.70
CA CYS A 212 -12.47 10.23 -21.48
C CYS A 212 -13.25 11.38 -20.84
N ALA A 213 -13.91 11.11 -19.70
CA ALA A 213 -14.77 12.07 -19.00
C ALA A 213 -14.02 13.20 -18.27
N LEU A 214 -12.68 13.21 -18.31
CA LEU A 214 -11.84 14.14 -17.55
C LEU A 214 -11.07 15.10 -18.47
N PRO A 215 -10.79 16.35 -18.02
CA PRO A 215 -10.00 17.30 -18.80
C PRO A 215 -8.59 16.78 -19.09
N GLN A 216 -8.05 17.09 -20.27
CA GLN A 216 -6.67 16.72 -20.66
C GLN A 216 -5.58 17.25 -19.71
N SER A 217 -5.87 18.31 -18.95
CA SER A 217 -4.97 18.87 -17.95
C SER A 217 -4.99 18.11 -16.61
N PHE A 218 -5.83 17.08 -16.46
CA PHE A 218 -6.02 16.36 -15.22
C PHE A 218 -5.12 15.12 -15.16
N ASP A 219 -4.14 15.13 -14.26
CA ASP A 219 -3.22 14.02 -14.04
C ASP A 219 -3.83 12.98 -13.08
N HIS A 220 -4.32 11.89 -13.65
CA HIS A 220 -4.93 10.76 -12.93
C HIS A 220 -3.95 10.08 -11.96
N ASN A 221 -2.65 10.07 -12.28
CA ASN A 221 -1.61 9.48 -11.44
C ASN A 221 -1.32 10.39 -10.23
N ALA A 222 -1.34 11.70 -10.42
CA ALA A 222 -1.28 12.66 -9.33
C ALA A 222 -2.47 12.52 -8.37
N LEU A 223 -3.71 12.40 -8.89
CA LEU A 223 -4.89 12.18 -8.06
C LEU A 223 -4.79 10.88 -7.25
N PHE A 224 -4.42 9.77 -7.90
CA PHE A 224 -4.26 8.49 -7.21
C PHE A 224 -3.17 8.55 -6.14
N SER A 225 -2.06 9.23 -6.42
CA SER A 225 -0.98 9.45 -5.45
C SER A 225 -1.44 10.30 -4.26
N LEU A 226 -2.20 11.37 -4.50
CA LEU A 226 -2.78 12.19 -3.44
C LEU A 226 -3.73 11.38 -2.55
N VAL A 227 -4.58 10.55 -3.14
CA VAL A 227 -5.47 9.67 -2.37
C VAL A 227 -4.67 8.65 -1.57
N THR A 228 -3.58 8.13 -2.12
CA THR A 228 -2.67 7.21 -1.43
C THR A 228 -2.02 7.86 -0.21
N ILE A 229 -1.60 9.14 -0.31
CA ILE A 229 -1.09 9.94 0.83
C ILE A 229 -2.14 10.02 1.94
N ILE A 230 -3.36 10.49 1.59
CA ILE A 230 -4.45 10.62 2.57
C ILE A 230 -4.75 9.26 3.24
N ALA A 231 -4.79 8.19 2.45
CA ALA A 231 -5.05 6.86 2.95
C ALA A 231 -3.93 6.32 3.85
N ASN A 232 -2.68 6.63 3.55
CA ASN A 232 -1.55 6.29 4.41
C ASN A 232 -1.65 6.98 5.78
N GLY A 233 -2.20 8.18 5.85
CA GLY A 233 -2.59 8.82 7.11
C GLY A 233 -3.56 7.97 7.94
N PHE A 234 -4.62 7.43 7.31
CA PHE A 234 -5.54 6.49 7.97
C PHE A 234 -4.85 5.18 8.37
N VAL A 235 -4.01 4.62 7.50
CA VAL A 235 -3.27 3.39 7.81
C VAL A 235 -2.35 3.61 9.01
N ALA A 236 -1.60 4.71 9.06
CA ALA A 236 -0.72 5.05 10.17
C ALA A 236 -1.50 5.22 11.48
N GLU A 237 -2.60 5.96 11.48
CA GLU A 237 -3.47 6.10 12.66
C GLU A 237 -4.05 4.75 13.12
N GLY A 238 -4.50 3.91 12.19
CA GLY A 238 -4.99 2.57 12.47
C GLY A 238 -3.92 1.69 13.12
N VAL A 239 -2.71 1.73 12.59
CA VAL A 239 -1.53 1.02 13.12
C VAL A 239 -1.16 1.50 14.51
N LEU A 240 -1.09 2.81 14.74
CA LEU A 240 -0.77 3.37 16.06
C LEU A 240 -1.80 2.94 17.12
N ARG A 241 -3.10 2.96 16.79
CA ARG A 241 -4.16 2.45 17.68
C ARG A 241 -4.05 0.94 17.92
N LEU A 242 -3.69 0.16 16.91
CA LEU A 242 -3.47 -1.28 17.05
C LEU A 242 -2.26 -1.59 17.92
N MET A 243 -1.17 -0.82 17.77
CA MET A 243 0.02 -0.92 18.61
C MET A 243 -0.28 -0.59 20.07
N ALA A 244 -1.01 0.50 20.31
CA ALA A 244 -1.45 0.91 21.64
C ALA A 244 -2.36 -0.13 22.30
N ALA A 245 -3.13 -0.89 21.52
CA ALA A 245 -3.94 -1.99 22.02
C ALA A 245 -3.14 -3.26 22.37
N GLY A 246 -1.85 -3.34 21.99
CA GLY A 246 -0.97 -4.46 22.30
C GLY A 246 -1.46 -5.80 21.74
N THR A 247 -1.27 -6.87 22.52
CA THR A 247 -1.77 -8.23 22.19
C THR A 247 -3.29 -8.34 22.22
N GLY A 248 -3.99 -7.30 22.67
CA GLY A 248 -5.44 -7.21 22.66
C GLY A 248 -6.15 -7.98 23.77
N GLN A 249 -5.46 -8.68 24.68
CA GLN A 249 -6.12 -9.42 25.75
C GLN A 249 -6.49 -8.52 26.94
N ASP A 250 -7.67 -8.74 27.53
CA ASP A 250 -8.00 -8.17 28.83
C ASP A 250 -7.06 -8.73 29.92
N GLY A 251 -6.47 -7.85 30.72
CA GLY A 251 -5.54 -8.22 31.79
C GLY A 251 -4.05 -8.18 31.43
N TYR A 252 -3.67 -7.64 30.27
CA TYR A 252 -2.27 -7.23 30.04
C TYR A 252 -1.94 -6.01 30.93
N ILE A 253 -1.62 -6.33 32.19
CA ILE A 253 -0.97 -5.55 33.25
C ILE A 253 -1.80 -4.40 33.83
N ARG A 254 -2.55 -4.73 34.91
CA ARG A 254 -2.47 -3.92 36.14
C ARG A 254 -1.13 -4.29 36.79
N ILE A 255 -0.12 -3.44 36.67
CA ILE A 255 0.90 -3.27 37.70
C ILE A 255 0.72 -1.85 38.21
#